data_AF-A0A846B718-F1
#
_entry.id   AF-A0A846B718-F1
#
_cell.length_a   1.000
_cell.length_b   1.000
_cell.length_c   1.000
_cell.angle_alpha   90.00
_cell.angle_beta   90.00
_cell.angle_gamma   90.00
#
_symmetry.space_group_name_H-M   'P 1'
#
loop_
_entity.id
_entity.type
_entity.pdbx_description
1 polymer ?
#
loop_
_entity_poly.entity_id
_entity_poly.type
_entity_poly.pdbx_seq_one_letter_code
_entity_poly.pdbx_strand_id
1 'polypeptide(L)'
;ISPYVDEGLLGLKISQNGETKSLTNKEAKEWIEHKAIEHLKNLFPGLSVVNHYILEVKEIYDSCVFHGSANYLPSIVNTFLIPKMRSYQNKPCEVWDLEGEQLIKVLEDYYPALEFLTQLLKDPTRVSRGKTYLQSKILKTAQYVKLYSSSHGETKLFPGCNYYEGRLLREATLSQFKFRTFEQWQSWEREFKKLLDETGQTYEQFFLNKDGTLNYKKLSKTLDELIRKGYQRFSESKKASKNRNLHREYSLHPQAIVLSKVKDKLAQAQNHQVEDKDNYE
;
A
#
# COMPACT_ATOMS: atom_id res chain seq x y z
N ILE A 1 -21.59 14.81 0.12
CA ILE A 1 -21.35 16.03 -0.69
C ILE A 1 -20.65 15.56 -1.96
N SER A 2 -21.39 15.56 -3.07
CA SER A 2 -20.92 15.10 -4.38
C SER A 2 -20.16 16.24 -5.06
N PRO A 3 -18.92 16.04 -5.58
CA PRO A 3 -18.35 16.98 -6.51
C PRO A 3 -18.55 16.43 -7.93
N TYR A 4 -19.68 16.78 -8.52
CA TYR A 4 -19.70 16.99 -9.97
C TYR A 4 -18.82 18.22 -10.21
N VAL A 5 -17.67 18.03 -10.85
CA VAL A 5 -16.91 19.14 -11.43
C VAL A 5 -17.33 19.23 -12.89
N ASP A 6 -17.95 20.36 -13.22
CA ASP A 6 -18.30 20.80 -14.57
C ASP A 6 -17.18 20.53 -15.57
N GLU A 7 -17.53 19.84 -16.65
CA GLU A 7 -17.19 20.00 -18.09
C GLU A 7 -15.93 20.78 -18.56
N GLY A 8 -14.84 20.86 -17.78
CA GLY A 8 -13.73 21.76 -18.10
C GLY A 8 -12.32 21.16 -18.18
N LEU A 9 -12.07 19.93 -17.71
CA LEU A 9 -10.70 19.45 -17.50
C LEU A 9 -10.44 18.11 -18.21
N LEU A 10 -9.42 18.13 -19.09
CA LEU A 10 -8.87 17.04 -19.92
C LEU A 10 -9.54 16.78 -21.29
N GLY A 11 -9.57 17.78 -22.18
CA GLY A 11 -9.76 17.52 -23.60
C GLY A 11 -8.55 16.77 -24.19
N LEU A 12 -8.72 15.50 -24.54
CA LEU A 12 -7.68 14.69 -25.18
C LEU A 12 -7.46 15.22 -26.60
N LYS A 13 -6.24 15.67 -26.90
CA LYS A 13 -5.87 16.17 -28.24
C LYS A 13 -5.28 15.03 -29.05
N ILE A 14 -5.92 14.70 -30.16
CA ILE A 14 -5.40 13.73 -31.11
C ILE A 14 -4.83 14.47 -32.33
N SER A 15 -3.65 14.05 -32.78
CA SER A 15 -3.09 14.50 -34.05
C SER A 15 -3.29 13.41 -35.10
N GLN A 16 -4.02 13.73 -36.16
CA GLN A 16 -4.20 12.86 -37.32
C GLN A 16 -3.91 13.69 -38.58
N ASN A 17 -3.03 13.19 -39.44
CA ASN A 17 -2.69 13.80 -40.73
C ASN A 17 -2.26 15.28 -40.65
N GLY A 18 -1.61 15.69 -39.55
CA GLY A 18 -1.16 17.06 -39.33
C GLY A 18 -2.19 18.01 -38.71
N GLU A 19 -3.45 17.57 -38.55
CA GLU A 19 -4.49 18.34 -37.85
C GLU A 19 -4.62 17.88 -36.39
N THR A 20 -4.82 18.83 -35.48
CA THR A 20 -5.06 18.55 -34.06
C THR A 20 -6.54 18.74 -33.75
N LYS A 21 -7.22 17.66 -33.38
CA LYS A 21 -8.62 17.69 -32.93
C LYS A 21 -8.66 17.51 -31.40
N SER A 22 -9.36 18.42 -30.72
CA SER A 22 -9.71 18.25 -29.31
C SER A 22 -10.96 17.39 -29.19
N LEU A 23 -10.92 16.36 -28.35
CA LEU A 23 -12.06 15.51 -28.05
C LEU A 23 -12.73 15.95 -26.75
N THR A 24 -14.05 15.80 -26.69
CA THR A 24 -14.79 15.83 -25.42
C THR A 24 -14.42 14.63 -24.55
N ASN A 25 -14.72 14.67 -23.25
CA ASN A 25 -14.46 13.55 -22.35
C ASN A 25 -15.16 12.24 -22.79
N LYS A 26 -16.36 12.33 -23.36
CA LYS A 26 -17.08 11.15 -23.88
C LYS A 26 -16.38 10.57 -25.11
N GLU A 27 -16.08 11.41 -26.10
CA GLU A 27 -15.37 10.98 -27.33
C GLU A 27 -13.98 10.43 -27.01
N ALA A 28 -13.28 11.02 -26.03
CA ALA A 28 -11.97 10.52 -25.58
C ALA A 28 -12.07 9.11 -24.99
N LYS A 29 -13.08 8.83 -24.16
CA LYS A 29 -13.32 7.49 -23.59
C LYS A 29 -13.61 6.47 -24.68
N GLU A 30 -14.58 6.74 -25.55
CA GLU A 30 -14.95 5.85 -26.66
C GLU A 30 -13.75 5.56 -27.59
N TRP A 31 -12.96 6.58 -27.88
CA TRP A 31 -11.74 6.42 -28.68
C TRP A 31 -10.70 5.51 -28.00
N ILE A 32 -10.46 5.71 -26.69
CA ILE A 32 -9.53 4.87 -25.91
C ILE A 32 -10.03 3.41 -25.87
N GLU A 33 -11.33 3.20 -25.62
CA GLU A 33 -11.95 1.87 -25.57
C GLU A 33 -11.74 1.12 -26.89
N HIS A 34 -12.05 1.78 -28.02
CA HIS A 34 -11.86 1.20 -29.35
C HIS A 34 -10.38 0.85 -29.60
N LYS A 35 -9.46 1.78 -29.32
CA LYS A 35 -8.03 1.58 -29.57
C LYS A 35 -7.42 0.51 -28.66
N ALA A 36 -7.89 0.40 -27.41
CA ALA A 36 -7.47 -0.64 -26.50
C ALA A 36 -7.91 -2.03 -26.97
N ILE A 37 -9.16 -2.19 -27.42
CA ILE A 37 -9.64 -3.45 -28.01
C ILE A 37 -8.86 -3.81 -29.28
N GLU A 38 -8.66 -2.85 -30.19
CA GLU A 38 -7.88 -3.05 -31.41
C GLU A 38 -6.45 -3.54 -31.09
N HIS A 39 -5.79 -2.91 -30.12
CA HIS A 39 -4.47 -3.31 -29.66
C HIS A 39 -4.45 -4.72 -29.07
N LEU A 40 -5.44 -5.08 -28.23
CA LEU A 40 -5.55 -6.42 -27.65
C LEU A 40 -5.75 -7.49 -28.71
N LYS A 41 -6.58 -7.24 -29.74
CA LYS A 41 -6.76 -8.17 -30.86
C LYS A 41 -5.47 -8.39 -31.65
N ASN A 42 -4.70 -7.32 -31.86
CA ASN A 42 -3.41 -7.40 -32.54
C ASN A 42 -2.35 -8.15 -31.72
N LEU A 43 -2.36 -7.99 -30.39
CA LEU A 43 -1.46 -8.74 -29.49
C LEU A 43 -1.81 -10.23 -29.40
N PHE A 44 -3.10 -10.57 -29.52
CA PHE A 44 -3.60 -11.94 -29.34
C PHE A 44 -4.52 -12.38 -30.50
N PRO A 45 -3.99 -12.48 -31.74
CA PRO A 45 -4.82 -12.68 -32.93
C PRO A 45 -5.57 -14.03 -32.95
N GLY A 46 -5.05 -15.05 -32.25
CA GLY A 46 -5.70 -16.36 -32.14
C GLY A 46 -6.72 -16.49 -31.01
N LEU A 47 -6.91 -15.45 -30.19
CA LEU A 47 -7.73 -15.54 -28.98
C LEU A 47 -9.13 -14.94 -29.22
N SER A 48 -10.06 -15.77 -29.70
CA SER A 48 -11.43 -15.36 -30.05
C SER A 48 -12.19 -14.70 -28.89
N VAL A 49 -11.85 -15.05 -27.64
CA VAL A 49 -12.48 -14.49 -26.43
C VAL A 49 -12.37 -12.97 -26.34
N VAL A 50 -11.34 -12.36 -26.93
CA VAL A 50 -11.16 -10.89 -26.98
C VAL A 50 -12.35 -10.21 -27.66
N ASN A 51 -13.02 -10.88 -28.60
CA ASN A 51 -14.19 -10.35 -29.30
C ASN A 51 -15.45 -10.31 -28.43
N HIS A 52 -15.46 -10.93 -27.26
CA HIS A 52 -16.60 -10.94 -26.35
C HIS A 52 -16.48 -9.91 -25.22
N TYR A 53 -15.38 -9.17 -25.14
CA TYR A 53 -15.21 -8.12 -24.15
C TYR A 53 -15.59 -6.76 -24.71
N ILE A 54 -16.32 -6.01 -23.90
CA ILE A 54 -16.51 -4.57 -24.06
C ILE A 54 -15.60 -3.92 -23.01
N LEU A 55 -14.69 -3.06 -23.45
CA LEU A 55 -13.92 -2.23 -22.54
C LEU A 55 -14.73 -0.97 -22.23
N GLU A 56 -14.76 -0.60 -20.94
CA GLU A 56 -15.39 0.62 -20.45
C GLU A 56 -14.33 1.43 -19.72
N VAL A 57 -14.10 2.67 -20.16
CA VAL A 57 -13.22 3.63 -19.49
C VAL A 57 -14.05 4.47 -18.54
N LYS A 58 -13.92 4.20 -17.24
CA LYS A 58 -14.67 4.92 -16.20
C LYS A 58 -14.29 6.40 -16.14
N GLU A 59 -13.00 6.68 -16.02
CA GLU A 59 -12.47 8.03 -15.81
C GLU A 59 -11.09 8.17 -16.47
N ILE A 60 -10.74 9.41 -16.84
CA ILE A 60 -9.44 9.79 -17.42
C ILE A 60 -8.78 10.75 -16.42
N TYR A 61 -7.52 10.50 -16.12
CA TYR A 61 -6.74 11.23 -15.12
C TYR A 61 -5.50 11.86 -15.77
N ASP A 62 -5.00 12.98 -15.21
CA ASP A 62 -3.79 13.63 -15.72
C ASP A 62 -2.51 12.88 -15.36
N SER A 63 -2.55 12.23 -14.21
CA SER A 63 -1.43 11.54 -13.61
C SER A 63 -1.97 10.52 -12.61
N CYS A 64 -1.11 9.58 -12.23
CA CYS A 64 -1.44 8.58 -11.23
C CYS A 64 -0.15 8.11 -10.58
N VAL A 65 -0.19 7.90 -9.27
CA VAL A 65 0.89 7.26 -8.52
C VAL A 65 0.48 5.86 -8.09
N PHE A 66 1.41 4.92 -8.21
CA PHE A 66 1.18 3.51 -7.93
C PHE A 66 2.11 3.01 -6.82
N HIS A 67 1.55 2.17 -5.95
CA HIS A 67 2.22 1.42 -4.88
C HIS A 67 1.86 -0.07 -4.99
N GLY A 68 2.01 -0.63 -6.19
CA GLY A 68 1.51 -1.97 -6.53
C GLY A 68 0.23 -1.94 -7.35
N SER A 69 -0.20 -3.12 -7.81
CA SER A 69 -1.24 -3.26 -8.84
C SER A 69 -2.64 -2.78 -8.41
N ALA A 70 -2.97 -2.81 -7.12
CA ALA A 70 -4.27 -2.42 -6.58
C ALA A 70 -4.18 -1.23 -5.61
N ASN A 71 -3.04 -0.53 -5.61
CA ASN A 71 -2.72 0.54 -4.70
C ASN A 71 -2.32 1.76 -5.52
N TYR A 72 -3.21 2.73 -5.67
CA TYR A 72 -2.97 3.88 -6.53
C TYR A 72 -3.77 5.09 -6.09
N LEU A 73 -3.26 6.26 -6.47
CA LEU A 73 -3.94 7.54 -6.33
C LEU A 73 -3.94 8.21 -7.70
N PRO A 74 -5.08 8.21 -8.41
CA PRO A 74 -5.22 9.00 -9.61
C PRO A 74 -5.26 10.48 -9.23
N SER A 75 -4.86 11.37 -10.14
CA SER A 75 -4.87 12.81 -9.96
C SER A 75 -5.55 13.50 -11.15
N ILE A 76 -6.27 14.56 -10.84
CA ILE A 76 -6.78 15.56 -11.77
C ILE A 76 -6.52 16.91 -11.11
N VAL A 77 -5.98 17.86 -11.86
CA VAL A 77 -5.82 19.25 -11.43
C VAL A 77 -7.07 19.71 -10.66
N ASN A 78 -6.86 20.20 -9.43
CA ASN A 78 -7.88 20.76 -8.54
C ASN A 78 -9.00 19.81 -8.05
N THR A 79 -8.80 18.49 -8.06
CA THR A 79 -9.80 17.54 -7.56
C THR A 79 -9.36 16.82 -6.27
N PHE A 80 -10.30 16.56 -5.36
CA PHE A 80 -10.07 15.72 -4.19
C PHE A 80 -9.83 14.27 -4.62
N LEU A 81 -8.68 13.71 -4.23
CA LEU A 81 -8.26 12.38 -4.66
C LEU A 81 -8.63 11.33 -3.61
N ILE A 82 -9.37 10.29 -4.02
CA ILE A 82 -9.69 9.17 -3.14
C ILE A 82 -8.65 8.07 -3.40
N PRO A 83 -7.79 7.74 -2.42
CA PRO A 83 -6.82 6.68 -2.60
C PRO A 83 -7.53 5.34 -2.72
N LYS A 84 -7.00 4.48 -3.58
CA LYS A 84 -7.36 3.06 -3.60
C LYS A 84 -6.14 2.32 -3.08
N MET A 85 -6.22 1.76 -1.87
CA MET A 85 -5.13 0.96 -1.32
C MET A 85 -5.71 -0.25 -0.58
N ARG A 86 -5.50 -1.43 -1.14
CA ARG A 86 -6.10 -2.67 -0.61
C ARG A 86 -5.56 -2.93 0.79
N SER A 87 -6.45 -3.40 1.68
CA SER A 87 -6.16 -3.65 3.11
C SER A 87 -6.06 -2.40 3.99
N TYR A 88 -6.13 -1.19 3.44
CA TYR A 88 -6.21 0.06 4.19
C TYR A 88 -7.62 0.64 4.10
N GLN A 89 -8.04 1.35 5.14
CA GLN A 89 -9.35 1.98 5.17
C GLN A 89 -9.24 3.44 4.73
N ASN A 90 -10.26 3.91 4.02
CA ASN A 90 -10.45 5.32 3.69
C ASN A 90 -11.25 6.00 4.80
N LYS A 91 -10.80 5.84 6.04
CA LYS A 91 -11.41 6.41 7.25
C LYS A 91 -10.30 6.99 8.14
N PRO A 92 -10.60 8.03 8.94
CA PRO A 92 -9.64 8.57 9.89
C PRO A 92 -9.26 7.49 10.91
N CYS A 93 -7.98 7.47 11.28
CA CYS A 93 -7.38 6.53 12.21
C CYS A 93 -6.64 7.31 13.30
N GLU A 94 -6.65 6.78 14.52
CA GLU A 94 -5.85 7.33 15.61
C GLU A 94 -4.38 6.96 15.45
N VAL A 95 -3.49 7.93 15.60
CA VAL A 95 -2.04 7.73 15.63
C VAL A 95 -1.55 7.72 17.06
N TRP A 96 -0.68 6.77 17.35
CA TRP A 96 -0.06 6.59 18.64
C TRP A 96 1.45 6.76 18.53
N ASP A 97 2.06 7.31 19.57
CA ASP A 97 3.50 7.47 19.70
C ASP A 97 3.94 7.31 21.17
N LEU A 98 5.23 7.44 21.44
CA LEU A 98 5.79 7.37 22.78
C LEU A 98 6.23 8.75 23.28
N GLU A 99 5.78 9.09 24.48
CA GLU A 99 6.35 10.17 25.30
C GLU A 99 7.11 9.52 26.47
N GLY A 100 8.44 9.46 26.34
CA GLY A 100 9.26 8.62 27.20
C GLY A 100 8.91 7.14 27.03
N GLU A 101 8.35 6.53 28.07
CA GLU A 101 7.90 5.12 28.03
C GLU A 101 6.40 4.94 27.81
N GLN A 102 5.62 6.03 27.92
CA GLN A 102 4.17 6.00 27.89
C GLN A 102 3.63 6.14 26.46
N LEU A 103 2.61 5.34 26.14
CA LEU A 103 1.89 5.45 24.88
C LEU A 103 0.91 6.62 24.94
N ILE A 104 1.10 7.59 24.05
CA ILE A 104 0.23 8.75 23.89
C ILE A 104 -0.45 8.73 22.52
N LYS A 105 -1.69 9.23 22.49
CA LYS A 105 -2.41 9.50 21.24
C LYS A 105 -1.98 10.86 20.72
N VAL A 106 -1.50 10.91 19.48
CA VAL A 106 -0.90 12.13 18.89
C VAL A 106 -1.81 12.78 17.85
N LEU A 107 -2.60 11.98 17.11
CA LEU A 107 -3.52 12.46 16.08
C LEU A 107 -4.77 11.58 16.03
N GLU A 108 -5.92 12.16 15.64
CA GLU A 108 -7.19 11.42 15.46
C GLU A 108 -7.62 11.31 13.99
N ASP A 109 -7.22 12.26 13.14
CA ASP A 109 -7.63 12.36 11.73
C ASP A 109 -6.52 11.95 10.76
N TYR A 110 -5.87 10.81 11.00
CA TYR A 110 -4.83 10.30 10.11
C TYR A 110 -5.41 9.38 9.03
N TYR A 111 -5.04 9.63 7.78
CA TYR A 111 -5.43 8.81 6.62
C TYR A 111 -4.19 8.17 5.99
N PRO A 112 -3.74 6.99 6.48
CA PRO A 112 -2.43 6.44 6.12
C PRO A 112 -2.21 6.32 4.61
N ALA A 113 -3.19 5.76 3.89
CA ALA A 113 -3.11 5.55 2.45
C ALA A 113 -3.10 6.87 1.66
N LEU A 114 -3.94 7.84 2.04
CA LEU A 114 -4.01 9.14 1.38
C LEU A 114 -2.72 9.91 1.59
N GLU A 115 -2.24 9.99 2.83
CA GLU A 115 -1.03 10.74 3.17
C GLU A 115 0.21 10.17 2.48
N PHE A 116 0.37 8.83 2.49
CA PHE A 116 1.49 8.18 1.83
C PHE A 116 1.47 8.38 0.30
N LEU A 117 0.34 8.12 -0.36
CA LEU A 117 0.26 8.27 -1.82
C LEU A 117 0.36 9.73 -2.26
N THR A 118 -0.15 10.68 -1.48
CA THR A 118 0.00 12.11 -1.76
C THR A 118 1.47 12.55 -1.66
N GLN A 119 2.21 12.02 -0.68
CA GLN A 119 3.65 12.26 -0.60
C GLN A 119 4.40 11.71 -1.80
N LEU A 120 4.06 10.50 -2.27
CA LEU A 120 4.65 9.92 -3.47
C LEU A 120 4.34 10.73 -4.73
N LEU A 121 3.14 11.29 -4.84
CA LEU A 121 2.75 12.16 -5.95
C LEU A 121 3.54 13.47 -5.94
N LYS A 122 3.75 14.06 -4.75
CA LYS A 122 4.43 15.35 -4.57
C LYS A 122 5.95 15.27 -4.69
N ASP A 123 6.58 14.39 -3.90
CA ASP A 123 8.03 14.19 -3.93
C ASP A 123 8.39 12.76 -3.47
N PRO A 124 8.59 11.83 -4.41
CA PRO A 124 8.95 10.45 -4.09
C PRO A 124 10.41 10.29 -3.61
N THR A 125 11.19 11.37 -3.55
CA THR A 125 12.58 11.32 -3.06
C THR A 125 12.69 11.59 -1.56
N ARG A 126 11.66 12.17 -0.94
CA ARG A 126 11.60 12.53 0.48
C ARG A 126 10.22 12.21 1.05
N VAL A 127 9.97 10.93 1.29
CA VAL A 127 8.71 10.44 1.86
C VAL A 127 8.87 10.27 3.37
N SER A 128 7.96 10.86 4.15
CA SER A 128 7.93 10.69 5.59
C SER A 128 7.62 9.24 5.95
N ARG A 129 8.24 8.75 7.02
CA ARG A 129 8.04 7.36 7.46
C ARG A 129 6.62 7.15 7.99
N GLY A 130 6.10 5.94 7.83
CA GLY A 130 4.78 5.55 8.32
C GLY A 130 4.65 5.72 9.85
N LYS A 131 3.47 6.10 10.32
CA LYS A 131 3.15 6.23 11.75
C LYS A 131 2.38 5.00 12.23
N THR A 132 2.54 4.61 13.48
CA THR A 132 1.69 3.56 14.07
C THR A 132 0.28 4.11 14.27
N TYR A 133 -0.72 3.38 13.77
CA TYR A 133 -2.12 3.78 13.86
C TYR A 133 -3.03 2.62 14.26
N LEU A 134 -4.20 2.95 14.81
CA LEU A 134 -5.26 1.98 15.10
C LEU A 134 -6.21 1.86 13.93
N GLN A 135 -6.49 0.63 13.52
CA GLN A 135 -7.49 0.33 12.51
C GLN A 135 -8.62 -0.50 13.13
N SER A 136 -9.85 -0.03 13.00
CA SER A 136 -11.03 -0.82 13.40
C SER A 136 -11.30 -1.93 12.38
N LYS A 137 -11.63 -3.12 12.85
CA LYS A 137 -12.01 -4.27 12.01
C LYS A 137 -13.17 -5.01 12.63
N ILE A 138 -14.00 -5.58 11.76
CA ILE A 138 -14.99 -6.58 12.15
C ILE A 138 -14.29 -7.93 12.19
N LEU A 139 -14.40 -8.62 13.32
CA LEU A 139 -13.87 -9.96 13.50
C LEU A 139 -14.66 -10.95 12.63
N LYS A 140 -14.00 -11.51 11.61
CA LYS A 140 -14.60 -12.51 10.73
C LYS A 140 -14.46 -13.91 11.32
N THR A 141 -15.37 -14.83 11.02
CA THR A 141 -15.33 -16.23 11.49
C THR A 141 -14.00 -16.92 11.21
N ALA A 142 -13.46 -16.78 10.00
CA ALA A 142 -12.16 -17.37 9.63
C ALA A 142 -10.98 -16.76 10.40
N GLN A 143 -11.08 -15.50 10.84
CA GLN A 143 -10.07 -14.86 11.69
C GLN A 143 -10.24 -15.30 13.14
N TYR A 144 -11.48 -15.40 13.62
CA TYR A 144 -11.79 -15.90 14.96
C TYR A 144 -11.21 -17.30 15.19
N VAL A 145 -11.41 -18.25 14.26
CA VAL A 145 -10.83 -19.60 14.38
C VAL A 145 -9.31 -19.54 14.51
N LYS A 146 -8.63 -18.72 13.71
CA LYS A 146 -7.17 -18.55 13.78
C LYS A 146 -6.73 -17.95 15.11
N LEU A 147 -7.40 -16.90 15.56
CA LEU A 147 -7.11 -16.24 16.84
C LEU A 147 -7.30 -17.22 17.99
N TYR A 148 -8.46 -17.90 18.05
CA TYR A 148 -8.80 -18.88 19.07
C TYR A 148 -7.73 -19.97 19.21
N SER A 149 -7.21 -20.49 18.09
CA SER A 149 -6.12 -21.48 18.10
C SER A 149 -4.77 -20.91 18.56
N SER A 150 -4.51 -19.62 18.34
CA SER A 150 -3.23 -18.97 18.68
C SER A 150 -3.18 -18.33 20.07
N SER A 151 -4.33 -17.86 20.57
CA SER A 151 -4.47 -17.11 21.82
C SER A 151 -5.13 -17.94 22.93
N HIS A 152 -5.10 -19.27 22.82
CA HIS A 152 -5.64 -20.22 23.80
C HIS A 152 -7.10 -19.95 24.21
N GLY A 153 -7.91 -19.37 23.34
CA GLY A 153 -9.34 -19.10 23.62
C GLY A 153 -9.64 -18.00 24.64
N GLU A 154 -8.65 -17.20 25.06
CA GLU A 154 -8.81 -16.23 26.15
C GLU A 154 -9.47 -14.89 25.76
N THR A 155 -9.77 -14.68 24.47
CA THR A 155 -10.38 -13.42 24.01
C THR A 155 -11.90 -13.46 24.13
N LYS A 156 -12.52 -12.42 24.69
CA LYS A 156 -13.99 -12.26 24.74
C LYS A 156 -14.64 -11.83 23.41
N LEU A 157 -13.87 -11.83 22.33
CA LEU A 157 -14.33 -11.38 21.02
C LEU A 157 -15.05 -12.52 20.30
N PHE A 158 -16.21 -12.24 19.76
CA PHE A 158 -16.97 -13.18 18.93
C PHE A 158 -16.98 -12.73 17.47
N PRO A 159 -17.21 -13.64 16.50
CA PRO A 159 -17.45 -13.24 15.11
C PRO A 159 -18.52 -12.15 15.04
N GLY A 160 -18.23 -11.05 14.34
CA GLY A 160 -19.09 -9.86 14.25
C GLY A 160 -18.71 -8.72 15.18
N CYS A 161 -17.92 -8.97 16.25
CA CYS A 161 -17.42 -7.89 17.11
C CYS A 161 -16.49 -6.95 16.35
N ASN A 162 -16.56 -5.66 16.67
CA ASN A 162 -15.54 -4.69 16.27
C ASN A 162 -14.35 -4.79 17.22
N TYR A 163 -13.14 -4.81 16.68
CA TYR A 163 -11.90 -4.72 17.44
C TYR A 163 -10.90 -3.79 16.76
N TYR A 164 -9.93 -3.31 17.51
CA TYR A 164 -8.84 -2.48 16.98
C TYR A 164 -7.59 -3.33 16.76
N GLU A 165 -6.87 -3.04 15.69
CA GLU A 165 -5.56 -3.61 15.39
C GLU A 165 -4.55 -2.47 15.23
N GLY A 166 -3.44 -2.54 15.95
CA GLY A 166 -2.29 -1.67 15.73
C GLY A 166 -1.60 -2.03 14.41
N ARG A 167 -1.46 -1.05 13.52
CA ARG A 167 -0.89 -1.24 12.19
C ARG A 167 0.09 -0.15 11.83
N LEU A 168 0.95 -0.50 10.89
CA LEU A 168 1.90 0.38 10.23
C LEU A 168 1.74 0.19 8.72
N LEU A 169 1.75 1.29 7.96
CA LEU A 169 1.68 1.23 6.51
C LEU A 169 2.98 0.62 5.96
N ARG A 170 2.84 -0.39 5.10
CA ARG A 170 3.97 -0.99 4.39
C ARG A 170 4.39 -0.07 3.26
N GLU A 171 5.54 0.55 3.39
CA GLU A 171 6.05 1.57 2.47
C GLU A 171 6.56 0.95 1.16
N ALA A 172 7.11 -0.27 1.17
CA ALA A 172 7.48 -1.02 -0.01
C ALA A 172 6.54 -2.22 -0.23
N THR A 173 6.34 -2.56 -1.51
CA THR A 173 5.61 -3.77 -1.91
C THR A 173 6.33 -4.47 -3.07
N LEU A 174 6.27 -5.80 -3.08
CA LEU A 174 6.75 -6.61 -4.21
C LEU A 174 5.75 -6.65 -5.36
N SER A 175 4.46 -6.41 -5.11
CA SER A 175 3.39 -6.51 -6.12
C SER A 175 3.47 -5.46 -7.24
N GLN A 176 4.37 -4.48 -7.11
CA GLN A 176 4.62 -3.48 -8.14
C GLN A 176 5.62 -3.94 -9.22
N PHE A 177 6.36 -5.04 -8.97
CA PHE A 177 7.43 -5.49 -9.86
C PHE A 177 7.00 -6.71 -10.68
N LYS A 178 7.49 -6.78 -11.92
CA LYS A 178 7.33 -7.96 -12.79
C LYS A 178 8.56 -8.86 -12.65
N PHE A 179 8.37 -10.00 -12.01
CA PHE A 179 9.41 -11.03 -11.88
C PHE A 179 9.55 -11.85 -13.16
N ARG A 180 10.76 -12.35 -13.41
CA ARG A 180 11.07 -13.18 -14.59
C ARG A 180 10.56 -14.61 -14.42
N THR A 181 10.70 -15.16 -13.21
CA THR A 181 10.30 -16.51 -12.87
C THR A 181 9.58 -16.53 -11.52
N PHE A 182 8.79 -17.58 -11.29
CA PHE A 182 8.12 -17.80 -10.01
C PHE A 182 9.11 -18.03 -8.87
N GLU A 183 10.20 -18.75 -9.11
CA GLU A 183 11.28 -18.98 -8.14
C GLU A 183 11.93 -17.67 -7.69
N GLN A 184 12.14 -16.74 -8.63
CA GLN A 184 12.65 -15.41 -8.32
C GLN A 184 11.69 -14.68 -7.38
N TRP A 185 10.39 -14.66 -7.72
CA TRP A 185 9.38 -14.06 -6.84
C TRP A 185 9.37 -14.69 -5.44
N GLN A 186 9.41 -16.02 -5.34
CA GLN A 186 9.44 -16.73 -4.04
C GLN A 186 10.68 -16.39 -3.21
N SER A 187 11.85 -16.27 -3.85
CA SER A 187 13.09 -15.92 -3.17
C SER A 187 13.04 -14.48 -2.61
N TRP A 188 12.57 -13.52 -3.40
CA TRP A 188 12.34 -12.15 -2.95
C TRP A 188 11.26 -12.05 -1.85
N GLU A 189 10.18 -12.84 -1.95
CA GLU A 189 9.12 -12.86 -0.94
C GLU A 189 9.62 -13.39 0.40
N ARG A 190 10.47 -14.44 0.39
CA ARG A 190 11.10 -14.98 1.62
C ARG A 190 11.99 -13.94 2.30
N GLU A 191 12.84 -13.26 1.54
CA GLU A 191 13.69 -12.19 2.10
C GLU A 191 12.86 -11.02 2.62
N PHE A 192 11.83 -10.60 1.87
CA PHE A 192 10.93 -9.53 2.27
C PHE A 192 10.22 -9.83 3.59
N LYS A 193 9.70 -11.05 3.77
CA LYS A 193 9.08 -11.51 5.02
C LYS A 193 10.08 -11.52 6.17
N LYS A 194 11.27 -12.09 5.93
CA LYS A 194 12.34 -12.13 6.93
C LYS A 194 12.70 -10.74 7.46
N LEU A 195 12.92 -9.77 6.56
CA LEU A 195 13.23 -8.39 6.97
C LEU A 195 12.10 -7.77 7.78
N LEU A 196 10.85 -7.98 7.35
CA LEU A 196 9.67 -7.48 8.05
C LEU A 196 9.57 -8.04 9.47
N ASP A 197 9.82 -9.32 9.64
CA ASP A 197 9.72 -10.01 10.93
C ASP A 197 10.88 -9.60 11.87
N GLU A 198 12.10 -9.42 11.34
CA GLU A 198 13.28 -9.04 12.13
C GLU A 198 13.31 -7.54 12.49
N THR A 199 12.81 -6.67 11.61
CA THR A 199 13.03 -5.21 11.74
C THR A 199 11.78 -4.35 11.77
N GLY A 200 10.61 -4.93 11.48
CA GLY A 200 9.36 -4.17 11.30
C GLY A 200 9.30 -3.35 10.01
N GLN A 201 10.33 -3.41 9.15
CA GLN A 201 10.38 -2.83 7.80
C GLN A 201 11.04 -3.79 6.82
N THR A 202 11.09 -3.43 5.54
CA THR A 202 11.65 -4.29 4.49
C THR A 202 12.89 -3.65 3.88
N TYR A 203 12.88 -3.33 2.59
CA TYR A 203 14.03 -2.73 1.91
C TYR A 203 14.21 -1.25 2.21
N GLU A 204 13.25 -0.59 2.84
CA GLU A 204 13.23 0.86 3.13
C GLU A 204 14.46 1.31 3.90
N GLN A 205 14.94 0.49 4.83
CA GLN A 205 16.14 0.72 5.62
C GLN A 205 17.39 1.05 4.79
N PHE A 206 17.51 0.54 3.55
CA PHE A 206 18.67 0.77 2.68
C PHE A 206 18.57 2.05 1.84
N PHE A 207 17.43 2.74 1.89
CA PHE A 207 17.12 3.88 1.02
C PHE A 207 16.68 5.12 1.80
N LEU A 208 17.12 5.24 3.06
CA LEU A 208 16.88 6.41 3.88
C LEU A 208 17.83 7.56 3.50
N ASN A 209 17.29 8.76 3.50
CA ASN A 209 18.03 10.01 3.44
C ASN A 209 18.65 10.30 4.82
N LYS A 210 19.59 11.26 4.86
CA LYS A 210 20.24 11.68 6.12
C LYS A 210 19.26 12.25 7.15
N ASP A 211 18.13 12.81 6.69
CA ASP A 211 17.06 13.35 7.54
C ASP A 211 16.06 12.28 8.02
N GLY A 212 16.29 11.00 7.70
CA GLY A 212 15.41 9.89 8.09
C GLY A 212 14.22 9.67 7.15
N THR A 213 14.02 10.52 6.15
CA THR A 213 12.99 10.33 5.12
C THR A 213 13.36 9.22 4.14
N LEU A 214 12.37 8.58 3.52
CA LEU A 214 12.54 7.52 2.56
C LEU A 214 12.70 8.08 1.13
N ASN A 215 13.76 7.66 0.45
CA ASN A 215 13.91 7.88 -0.99
C ASN A 215 13.24 6.76 -1.79
N TYR A 216 11.90 6.82 -1.86
CA TYR A 216 11.07 5.80 -2.51
C TYR A 216 11.41 5.63 -3.99
N LYS A 217 11.71 6.73 -4.70
CA LYS A 217 12.13 6.70 -6.11
C LYS A 217 13.39 5.85 -6.29
N LYS A 218 14.40 6.02 -5.44
CA LYS A 218 15.65 5.25 -5.49
C LYS A 218 15.40 3.80 -5.12
N LEU A 219 14.57 3.54 -4.10
CA LEU A 219 14.15 2.20 -3.70
C LEU A 219 13.51 1.46 -4.87
N SER A 220 12.42 2.00 -5.42
CA SER A 220 11.63 1.35 -6.46
C SER A 220 12.47 1.08 -7.72
N LYS A 221 13.23 2.07 -8.20
CA LYS A 221 14.13 1.88 -9.35
C LYS A 221 15.20 0.82 -9.10
N THR A 222 15.81 0.82 -7.92
CA THR A 222 16.87 -0.15 -7.61
C THR A 222 16.32 -1.57 -7.56
N LEU A 223 15.14 -1.78 -6.96
CA LEU A 223 14.51 -3.10 -6.92
C LEU A 223 14.12 -3.57 -8.32
N ASP A 224 13.47 -2.73 -9.12
CA ASP A 224 13.09 -3.06 -10.51
C ASP A 224 14.33 -3.42 -11.36
N GLU A 225 15.41 -2.65 -11.27
CA GLU A 225 16.68 -2.94 -11.96
C GLU A 225 17.26 -4.30 -11.58
N LEU A 226 17.26 -4.64 -10.29
CA LEU A 226 17.80 -5.91 -9.81
C LEU A 226 16.93 -7.09 -10.23
N ILE A 227 15.61 -6.96 -10.14
CA ILE A 227 14.66 -7.98 -10.56
C ILE A 227 14.80 -8.24 -12.07
N ARG A 228 14.85 -7.18 -12.89
CA ARG A 228 15.05 -7.31 -14.34
C ARG A 228 16.38 -7.97 -14.71
N LYS A 229 17.45 -7.71 -13.95
CA LYS A 229 18.75 -8.36 -14.11
C LYS A 229 18.76 -9.84 -13.71
N GLY A 230 17.70 -10.34 -13.06
CA GLY A 230 17.58 -11.75 -12.68
C GLY A 230 18.16 -12.11 -11.33
N TYR A 231 18.45 -11.14 -10.46
CA TYR A 231 18.87 -11.42 -9.08
C TYR A 231 17.75 -12.15 -8.33
N GLN A 232 18.09 -13.16 -7.52
CA GLN A 232 17.09 -13.95 -6.78
C GLN A 232 16.62 -13.25 -5.51
N ARG A 233 17.38 -12.26 -5.02
CA ARG A 233 17.05 -11.46 -3.82
C ARG A 233 17.92 -10.21 -3.76
N PHE A 234 17.55 -9.25 -2.92
CA PHE A 234 18.27 -7.99 -2.78
C PHE A 234 19.70 -8.20 -2.27
N SER A 235 19.88 -9.06 -1.26
CA SER A 235 21.17 -9.35 -0.63
C SER A 235 22.24 -9.96 -1.56
N GLU A 236 21.84 -10.56 -2.68
CA GLU A 236 22.78 -11.09 -3.69
C GLU A 236 23.45 -10.02 -4.53
N SER A 237 22.87 -8.81 -4.56
CA SER A 237 23.45 -7.73 -5.34
C SER A 237 24.72 -7.20 -4.67
N LYS A 238 25.75 -6.87 -5.46
CA LYS A 238 26.95 -6.15 -4.96
C LYS A 238 26.62 -4.79 -4.30
N LYS A 239 25.44 -4.23 -4.61
CA LYS A 239 24.91 -3.03 -3.95
C LYS A 239 24.53 -3.30 -2.49
N ALA A 240 24.09 -4.51 -2.15
CA ALA A 240 23.87 -4.97 -0.79
C ALA A 240 25.15 -5.60 -0.17
N SER A 241 25.94 -6.36 -0.95
CA SER A 241 27.02 -7.18 -0.42
C SER A 241 28.38 -6.47 -0.23
N LYS A 242 28.41 -5.16 0.08
CA LYS A 242 29.69 -4.54 0.47
C LYS A 242 30.29 -5.19 1.71
N ASN A 243 29.43 -5.72 2.59
CA ASN A 243 29.79 -6.49 3.77
C ASN A 243 29.22 -7.91 3.68
N ARG A 244 30.02 -8.92 4.04
CA ARG A 244 29.57 -10.32 4.18
C ARG A 244 28.46 -10.52 5.24
N ASN A 245 28.13 -9.45 5.99
CA ASN A 245 27.21 -9.45 7.14
C ASN A 245 26.14 -8.36 7.02
N LEU A 246 25.34 -8.37 5.95
CA LEU A 246 24.26 -7.39 5.72
C LEU A 246 23.29 -7.26 6.92
N HIS A 247 23.08 -8.35 7.67
CA HIS A 247 22.25 -8.36 8.87
C HIS A 247 22.70 -7.39 9.97
N ARG A 248 24.00 -7.01 9.99
CA ARG A 248 24.53 -6.04 10.95
C ARG A 248 24.16 -4.59 10.61
N GLU A 249 23.73 -4.36 9.37
CA GLU A 249 23.28 -3.06 8.89
C GLU A 249 21.77 -2.90 9.04
N TYR A 250 21.08 -3.91 9.58
CA TYR A 250 19.64 -3.85 9.76
C TYR A 250 19.28 -2.81 10.82
N SER A 251 18.30 -1.99 10.50
CA SER A 251 17.75 -0.99 11.41
C SER A 251 16.27 -1.26 11.63
N LEU A 252 15.81 -1.03 12.86
CA LEU A 252 14.38 -1.13 13.17
C LEU A 252 13.62 0.01 12.50
N HIS A 253 12.36 -0.25 12.11
CA HIS A 253 11.46 0.83 11.72
C HIS A 253 11.32 1.82 12.91
N PRO A 254 11.33 3.15 12.68
CA PRO A 254 11.23 4.13 13.77
C PRO A 254 10.03 3.92 14.70
N GLN A 255 8.92 3.44 14.13
CA GLN A 255 7.66 3.16 14.84
C GLN A 255 7.48 1.68 15.22
N ALA A 256 8.50 0.81 15.06
CA ALA A 256 8.40 -0.62 15.39
C ALA A 256 8.12 -0.84 16.89
N ILE A 257 8.80 -0.11 17.76
CA ILE A 257 8.63 -0.21 19.21
C ILE A 257 7.23 0.24 19.62
N VAL A 258 6.77 1.38 19.08
CA VAL A 258 5.42 1.89 19.29
C VAL A 258 4.38 0.86 18.86
N LEU A 259 4.54 0.27 17.67
CA LEU A 259 3.65 -0.76 17.15
C LEU A 259 3.57 -1.98 18.07
N SER A 260 4.71 -2.43 18.59
CA SER A 260 4.74 -3.54 19.56
C SER A 260 3.95 -3.19 20.81
N LYS A 261 4.25 -2.06 21.46
CA LYS A 261 3.55 -1.63 22.68
C LYS A 261 2.05 -1.44 22.45
N VAL A 262 1.63 -0.91 21.30
CA VAL A 262 0.22 -0.77 20.95
C VAL A 262 -0.45 -2.13 20.83
N LYS A 263 0.20 -3.10 20.18
CA LYS A 263 -0.33 -4.48 20.08
C LYS A 263 -0.44 -5.14 21.45
N ASP A 264 0.56 -4.98 22.31
CA ASP A 264 0.55 -5.54 23.66
C ASP A 264 -0.59 -4.93 24.50
N LYS A 265 -0.76 -3.60 24.45
CA LYS A 265 -1.87 -2.89 25.11
C LYS A 265 -3.23 -3.37 24.62
N LEU A 266 -3.39 -3.58 23.31
CA LEU A 266 -4.63 -4.09 22.73
C LEU A 266 -4.91 -5.54 23.16
N ALA A 267 -3.89 -6.40 23.19
CA ALA A 267 -4.03 -7.78 23.66
C ALA A 267 -4.44 -7.82 25.13
N GLN A 268 -3.83 -6.99 25.98
CA GLN A 268 -4.22 -6.86 27.39
C GLN A 268 -5.67 -6.39 27.53
N ALA A 269 -6.10 -5.36 26.79
CA ALA A 269 -7.46 -4.84 26.83
C ALA A 269 -8.51 -5.87 26.34
N GLN A 270 -8.15 -6.71 25.37
CA GLN A 270 -9.01 -7.80 24.88
C GLN A 270 -9.17 -8.93 25.90
N ASN A 271 -8.20 -9.10 26.79
CA ASN A 271 -8.23 -10.07 27.88
C ASN A 271 -8.88 -9.51 29.17
N HIS A 272 -8.77 -8.20 29.45
CA HIS A 272 -9.23 -7.56 30.70
C HIS A 272 -10.71 -7.16 30.77
N GLN A 273 -11.56 -7.42 29.77
CA GLN A 273 -13.02 -7.21 29.90
C GLN A 273 -13.70 -8.23 30.86
N VAL A 274 -12.98 -8.76 31.86
CA VAL A 274 -13.38 -9.81 32.80
C VAL A 274 -14.07 -9.28 34.07
N GLU A 275 -13.72 -8.11 34.59
CA GLU A 275 -14.07 -7.80 35.99
C GLU A 275 -15.39 -7.03 36.21
N ASP A 276 -16.00 -6.43 35.17
CA ASP A 276 -17.19 -5.58 35.37
C ASP A 276 -18.55 -6.30 35.22
N LYS A 277 -18.58 -7.64 35.18
CA LYS A 277 -19.85 -8.40 35.08
C LYS A 277 -20.29 -9.16 36.33
N ASP A 278 -19.51 -9.13 37.40
CA ASP A 278 -19.87 -9.78 38.67
C ASP A 278 -20.61 -8.85 39.65
N ASN A 279 -21.05 -7.67 39.20
CA ASN A 279 -21.84 -6.72 40.01
C ASN A 279 -23.29 -6.52 39.49
N TYR A 280 -23.94 -7.62 39.10
CA TYR A 280 -25.40 -7.67 38.99
C TYR A 280 -25.88 -9.02 39.55
N GLU A 281 -25.81 -9.16 40.87
CA GLU A 281 -26.79 -9.95 41.65
C GLU A 281 -27.98 -9.06 42.03
#